data_AF-A0A922T499-F1
#
_entry.id   AF-A0A922T499-F1
#
_cell.length_a   1.000
_cell.length_b   1.000
_cell.length_c   1.000
_cell.angle_alpha   90.00
_cell.angle_beta   90.00
_cell.angle_gamma   90.00
#
_symmetry.space_group_name_H-M   'P 1'
#
loop_
_entity.id
_entity.type
_entity.pdbx_description
1 polymer ?
#
loop_
_entity_poly.entity_id
_entity_poly.type
_entity_poly.pdbx_seq_one_letter_code
_entity_poly.pdbx_strand_id
1 'polypeptide(L)' 'MEEEQEARLDEIEGTLRGHVGLIEDSLDRIEGKGDACKQDNLYNTRAKDGKEGSK' A
#
# COMPACT_ATOMS: atom_id res chain seq x y z
N MET A 1 -23.73 7.25 -3.77
CA MET A 1 -23.83 6.00 -2.97
C MET A 1 -22.65 5.10 -3.26
N GLU A 2 -22.32 4.80 -4.53
CA GLU A 2 -21.09 4.06 -4.88
C GLU A 2 -19.81 4.86 -4.58
N GLU A 3 -19.74 6.14 -4.93
CA GLU A 3 -18.54 6.98 -4.68
C GLU A 3 -18.18 7.11 -3.19
N GLU A 4 -19.17 7.12 -2.29
CA GLU A 4 -18.93 7.19 -0.84
C GLU A 4 -18.39 5.86 -0.30
N GLN A 5 -18.86 4.73 -0.85
CA GLN A 5 -18.31 3.42 -0.52
C GLN A 5 -16.89 3.25 -1.06
N GLU A 6 -16.63 3.73 -2.26
CA GLU A 6 -15.29 3.74 -2.86
C GLU A 6 -14.32 4.60 -2.05
N ALA A 7 -14.71 5.82 -1.67
CA ALA A 7 -13.91 6.68 -0.80
C ALA A 7 -13.60 6.05 0.56
N ARG A 8 -14.58 5.35 1.17
CA ARG A 8 -14.37 4.60 2.41
C ARG A 8 -13.40 3.44 2.23
N LEU A 9 -13.48 2.73 1.11
CA LEU A 9 -12.58 1.62 0.80
C LEU A 9 -11.15 2.13 0.57
N ASP A 10 -10.98 3.26 -0.12
CA ASP A 10 -9.69 3.92 -0.32
C ASP A 10 -9.06 4.35 1.00
N GLU A 11 -9.85 4.91 1.92
CA GLU A 11 -9.36 5.31 3.25
C GLU A 11 -8.91 4.10 4.08
N ILE A 12 -9.71 3.03 4.08
CA ILE A 12 -9.37 1.78 4.77
C ILE A 12 -8.11 1.18 4.16
N GLU A 13 -8.00 1.16 2.84
CA GLU A 13 -6.83 0.65 2.14
C GLU A 13 -5.57 1.47 2.47
N GLY A 14 -5.66 2.81 2.45
CA GLY A 14 -4.56 3.69 2.81
C GLY A 14 -4.06 3.44 4.23
N THR A 15 -5.00 3.25 5.17
CA THR A 15 -4.68 2.93 6.57
C THR A 15 -3.97 1.57 6.69
N LEU A 16 -4.49 0.54 6.04
CA LEU A 16 -3.88 -0.79 6.04
C LEU A 16 -2.47 -0.75 5.44
N ARG A 17 -2.27 -0.01 4.33
CA ARG A 17 -0.96 0.16 3.68
C ARG A 17 0.05 0.84 4.61
N GLY A 18 -0.38 1.87 5.34
CA GLY A 18 0.45 2.51 6.37
C GLY A 18 0.87 1.55 7.49
N HIS A 19 -0.05 0.72 7.99
CA HIS A 19 0.28 -0.30 8.99
C HIS A 19 1.25 -1.35 8.45
N VAL A 20 1.13 -1.76 7.20
CA VAL A 20 2.08 -2.72 6.62
C VAL A 20 3.49 -2.15 6.59
N GLY A 21 3.65 -0.88 6.20
CA GLY A 21 4.95 -0.20 6.24
C GLY A 21 5.57 -0.18 7.65
N LEU A 22 4.78 0.09 8.69
CA LEU A 22 5.27 0.06 10.08
C LEU A 22 5.72 -1.34 10.52
N ILE A 23 5.02 -2.38 10.06
CA ILE A 23 5.38 -3.77 10.36
C ILE A 23 6.69 -4.13 9.67
N GLU A 24 6.85 -3.77 8.40
CA GLU A 24 8.09 -4.03 7.66
C GLU A 24 9.29 -3.28 8.24
N ASP A 25 9.15 -2.00 8.57
CA ASP A 25 10.18 -1.23 9.26
C ASP A 25 10.60 -1.90 10.59
N SER A 26 9.62 -2.50 11.28
CA SER A 26 9.88 -3.24 12.52
C SER A 26 10.58 -4.57 12.24
N LEU A 27 10.19 -5.29 11.20
CA LEU A 27 10.83 -6.54 10.78
C LEU A 27 12.27 -6.30 10.33
N ASP A 28 12.54 -5.24 9.56
CA ASP A 28 13.89 -4.86 9.14
C ASP A 28 14.81 -4.59 10.34
N ARG A 29 14.28 -3.95 11.39
CA ARG A 29 15.01 -3.71 12.65
C ARG A 29 15.28 -4.99 13.44
N ILE A 30 14.37 -5.95 13.41
CA ILE A 30 14.47 -7.20 14.17
C ILE A 30 15.35 -8.23 13.43
N GLU A 31 15.16 -8.38 12.13
CA GLU A 31 15.80 -9.43 11.32
C GLU A 31 17.14 -8.97 10.72
N GLY A 32 17.42 -7.67 10.70
CA GLY A 32 18.69 -7.10 10.21
C GLY A 32 18.95 -7.32 8.71
N LYS A 33 17.95 -7.83 7.97
CA LYS A 33 17.98 -8.04 6.52
C LYS A 33 17.00 -7.07 5.87
N GLY A 34 17.44 -5.82 5.72
CA GLY A 34 16.66 -4.79 5.03
C GLY A 34 16.43 -5.19 3.57
N ASP A 35 15.24 -5.70 3.26
CA ASP A 35 14.87 -6.10 1.91
C ASP A 35 14.06 -4.97 1.27
N ALA A 36 14.69 -3.79 1.19
CA ALA A 36 14.10 -2.51 0.76
C ALA A 36 13.45 -2.56 -0.65
N CYS A 37 13.78 -3.57 -1.46
CA CYS A 37 13.25 -3.75 -2.81
C CYS A 37 11.85 -4.41 -2.87
N LYS A 38 11.32 -4.97 -1.77
CA LYS A 38 9.95 -5.53 -1.75
C LYS A 38 8.89 -4.45 -1.55
N GLN A 39 9.25 -3.35 -0.90
CA GLN A 39 8.32 -2.25 -0.61
C GLN A 39 7.75 -1.62 -1.88
N ASP A 40 8.60 -1.31 -2.84
CA ASP A 40 8.17 -0.56 -4.03
C ASP A 40 7.20 -1.35 -4.92
N ASN A 41 7.39 -2.67 -5.00
CA ASN A 41 6.62 -3.55 -5.89
C ASN A 41 5.29 -4.05 -5.30
N LEU A 42 5.11 -4.06 -3.98
CA LEU A 42 3.82 -4.38 -3.35
C LEU A 42 3.02 -3.11 -2.98
N TYR A 43 3.69 -2.02 -2.59
CA TYR A 43 3.01 -0.86 -2.02
C TYR A 43 2.74 0.30 -2.98
N ASN A 44 3.42 0.41 -4.13
CA ASN A 44 3.21 1.54 -5.05
C ASN A 44 2.46 1.18 -6.33
N THR A 45 2.29 -0.11 -6.63
CA THR A 45 1.81 -0.57 -7.94
C THR A 45 0.31 -0.39 -8.15
N ARG A 46 -0.51 -0.45 -7.09
CA ARG A 46 -1.97 -0.26 -7.21
C ARG A 46 -2.36 1.17 -7.61
N ALA A 47 -1.53 2.18 -7.29
CA ALA A 47 -1.77 3.56 -7.69
C ALA A 47 -1.51 3.81 -9.19
N LYS A 48 -0.72 2.95 -9.85
CA LYS A 48 -0.45 3.03 -11.29
C LYS A 48 -1.49 2.27 -12.12
N ASP A 49 -1.91 1.10 -11.66
CA ASP A 49 -2.82 0.24 -12.43
C ASP A 49 -4.27 0.77 -12.47
N GLY A 50 -4.63 1.73 -11.60
CA GLY A 50 -5.93 2.43 -11.64
C GLY A 50 -6.04 3.56 -12.67
N LYS A 51 -4.94 3.93 -13.37
CA LYS A 51 -4.91 5.01 -14.37
C LYS A 51 -4.54 4.57 -15.79
N GLU A 52 -4.58 3.27 -16.09
CA GLU A 52 -4.49 2.75 -17.46
C GLU A 52 -5.81 2.10 -17.90
N GLY A 53 -6.92 2.85 -17.77
CA GLY A 53 -8.25 2.30 -18.06
C GLY A 53 -9.39 3.30 -18.28
N SER A 54 -9.12 4.60 -18.42
CA SER A 54 -10.13 5.53 -18.95
C SER A 54 -9.57 6.17 -20.22
N LYS A 55 -10.28 5.92 -21.33
CA LYS A 55 -10.10 6.57 -22.63
C LYS A 55 -9.95 8.09 -22.53
#